data_AF-A0A3D6BSH0-F1
#
_entry.id   AF-A0A3D6BSH0-F1
#
_cell.length_a   1.000
_cell.length_b   1.000
_cell.length_c   1.000
_cell.angle_alpha   90.00
_cell.angle_beta   90.00
_cell.angle_gamma   90.00
#
_symmetry.space_group_name_H-M   'P 1'
#
loop_
_entity.id
_entity.type
_entity.pdbx_description
1 polymer ?
#
loop_
_entity_poly.entity_id
_entity_poly.type
_entity_poly.pdbx_seq_one_letter_code
_entity_poly.pdbx_strand_id
1 'polypeptide(L)'
;LRIGYEDPEGFHRQLLLGFMPNSSADLSYNPGYDAIQLMTREDDVFFIIDNNPNKQYAIQGVNGFSEFMEFPIGLVISEAGTHQLMLDAVENFTETVYLKDNLMNTTHDLTASNFEINLPAGDYLDRFSIVFQPAETLTTSNPELEQTLVYYNGENHIVVSKPSSLEVDSIDVYNMLGQHILSVSENLKNQNKILIPFTNSQGVYLVVINSKSSKKSTKILKY
;
A
#
# COMPACT_ATOMS: atom_id res chain seq x y z
N LEU A 1 14.40 -5.00 12.99
CA LEU A 1 12.95 -5.30 13.20
C LEU A 1 12.77 -6.81 13.13
N ARG A 2 12.10 -7.41 14.12
CA ARG A 2 11.70 -8.82 14.09
C ARG A 2 10.21 -8.87 13.79
N ILE A 3 9.85 -9.45 12.65
CA ILE A 3 8.46 -9.59 12.21
C ILE A 3 8.06 -11.04 12.46
N GLY A 4 7.01 -11.24 13.25
CA GLY A 4 6.50 -12.54 13.65
C GLY A 4 5.32 -12.98 12.80
N TYR A 5 5.18 -14.28 12.65
CA TYR A 5 4.02 -14.97 12.10
C TYR A 5 3.66 -16.16 12.99
N GLU A 6 2.38 -16.27 13.34
CA GLU A 6 1.84 -17.42 14.08
C GLU A 6 0.74 -18.09 13.27
N ASP A 7 0.80 -19.41 13.14
CA ASP A 7 -0.22 -20.24 12.51
C ASP A 7 -1.27 -20.74 13.52
N PRO A 8 -2.39 -21.33 13.08
CA PRO A 8 -3.45 -21.82 13.98
C PRO A 8 -3.00 -22.93 14.93
N GLU A 9 -1.92 -23.65 14.60
CA GLU A 9 -1.31 -24.68 15.45
C GLU A 9 -0.37 -24.08 16.53
N GLY A 10 -0.14 -22.76 16.51
CA GLY A 10 0.73 -22.04 17.44
C GLY A 10 2.22 -22.14 17.09
N PHE A 11 2.56 -22.53 15.87
CA PHE A 11 3.94 -22.44 15.40
C PHE A 11 4.28 -20.99 15.06
N HIS A 12 5.47 -20.56 15.49
CA HIS A 12 5.96 -19.19 15.33
C HIS A 12 7.15 -19.12 14.37
N ARG A 13 7.03 -18.28 13.35
CA ARG A 13 8.08 -17.93 12.38
C ARG A 13 8.48 -16.47 12.58
N GLN A 14 9.77 -16.20 12.52
CA GLN A 14 10.28 -14.83 12.67
C GLN A 14 11.21 -14.46 11.52
N LEU A 15 10.96 -13.30 10.94
CA LEU A 15 11.81 -12.64 9.95
C LEU A 15 12.63 -11.52 10.60
N LEU A 16 13.83 -11.26 10.08
CA LEU A 16 14.68 -10.16 10.52
C LEU A 16 14.92 -9.15 9.39
N LEU A 17 14.46 -7.92 9.59
CA LEU A 17 14.78 -6.78 8.72
C LEU A 17 15.80 -5.87 9.43
N GLY A 18 16.94 -5.62 8.78
CA GLY A 18 18.02 -4.79 9.30
C GLY A 18 18.30 -3.55 8.45
N PHE A 19 18.48 -2.40 9.09
CA PHE A 19 18.95 -1.17 8.46
C PHE A 19 20.38 -0.88 8.91
N MET A 20 21.30 -0.74 7.96
CA MET A 20 22.74 -0.58 8.21
C MET A 20 23.25 0.69 7.51
N PRO A 21 23.11 1.86 8.13
CA PRO A 21 23.55 3.12 7.55
C PRO A 21 25.04 3.08 7.16
N ASN A 22 25.36 3.63 5.99
CA ASN A 22 26.69 3.66 5.40
C ASN A 22 27.21 2.30 4.91
N SER A 23 26.33 1.30 4.77
CA SER A 23 26.66 0.06 4.04
C SER A 23 26.40 0.24 2.54
N SER A 24 26.91 -0.70 1.74
CA SER A 24 26.61 -0.79 0.31
C SER A 24 25.34 -1.58 0.01
N ALA A 25 24.58 -2.01 1.02
CA ALA A 25 23.40 -2.83 0.84
C ALA A 25 22.23 -2.03 0.26
N ASP A 26 21.39 -2.63 -0.57
CA ASP A 26 20.20 -1.97 -1.12
C ASP A 26 18.97 -2.90 -1.08
N LEU A 27 17.91 -2.61 -1.83
CA LEU A 27 16.70 -3.45 -1.84
C LEU A 27 16.87 -4.77 -2.62
N SER A 28 17.96 -4.92 -3.39
CA SER A 28 18.30 -6.16 -4.08
C SER A 28 18.99 -7.16 -3.15
N TYR A 29 19.29 -8.36 -3.64
CA TYR A 29 20.00 -9.36 -2.84
C TYR A 29 21.43 -8.91 -2.48
N ASN A 30 21.72 -8.90 -1.18
CA ASN A 30 22.97 -8.47 -0.59
C ASN A 30 23.72 -9.63 0.10
N PRO A 31 24.80 -10.16 -0.51
CA PRO A 31 25.62 -11.21 0.11
C PRO A 31 26.17 -10.78 1.48
N GLY A 32 25.96 -11.61 2.50
CA GLY A 32 26.42 -11.36 3.87
C GLY A 32 25.47 -10.49 4.71
N TYR A 33 24.40 -9.99 4.11
CA TYR A 33 23.33 -9.24 4.80
C TYR A 33 21.99 -9.98 4.76
N ASP A 34 21.71 -10.64 3.63
CA ASP A 34 20.49 -11.44 3.47
C ASP A 34 20.75 -12.92 3.74
N ALA A 35 19.75 -13.60 4.30
CA ALA A 35 19.82 -15.03 4.59
C ALA A 35 18.63 -15.78 4.00
N ILE A 36 18.94 -16.83 3.23
CA ILE A 36 17.94 -17.75 2.68
C ILE A 36 17.30 -18.54 3.83
N GLN A 37 16.01 -18.74 3.73
CA GLN A 37 15.25 -19.63 4.60
C GLN A 37 15.55 -21.09 4.24
N LEU A 38 16.19 -21.82 5.15
CA LEU A 38 16.61 -23.22 4.91
C LEU A 38 15.52 -24.25 5.22
N MET A 39 14.58 -23.91 6.09
CA MET A 39 13.49 -24.81 6.53
C MET A 39 12.16 -24.14 6.25
N THR A 40 11.42 -24.70 5.31
CA THR A 40 10.08 -24.25 4.93
C THR A 40 9.03 -25.13 5.59
N ARG A 41 7.86 -24.57 5.84
CA ARG A 41 6.67 -25.28 6.31
C ARG A 41 5.51 -25.09 5.35
N GLU A 42 4.42 -25.82 5.62
CA GLU A 42 3.16 -25.69 4.88
C GLU A 42 2.49 -24.34 5.20
N ASP A 43 2.66 -23.85 6.42
CA ASP A 43 2.34 -22.49 6.86
C ASP A 43 3.63 -21.72 7.14
N ASP A 44 3.90 -20.66 6.37
CA ASP A 44 5.19 -19.96 6.46
C ASP A 44 5.12 -18.51 5.96
N VAL A 45 6.08 -17.70 6.41
CA VAL A 45 6.30 -16.33 5.94
C VAL A 45 7.77 -16.14 5.58
N PHE A 46 8.05 -15.36 4.53
CA PHE A 46 9.42 -15.07 4.09
C PHE A 46 9.49 -13.74 3.32
N PHE A 47 10.66 -13.12 3.26
CA PHE A 47 10.92 -12.00 2.35
C PHE A 47 11.06 -12.49 0.90
N ILE A 48 10.55 -11.69 -0.03
CA ILE A 48 10.73 -11.84 -1.47
C ILE A 48 11.67 -10.73 -1.93
N ILE A 49 12.87 -11.13 -2.34
CA ILE A 49 13.91 -10.22 -2.85
C ILE A 49 14.02 -10.39 -4.37
N ASP A 50 14.33 -9.31 -5.08
CA ASP A 50 14.48 -9.27 -6.54
C ASP A 50 13.25 -9.79 -7.32
N ASN A 51 12.05 -9.63 -6.76
CA ASN A 51 10.80 -10.16 -7.31
C ASN A 51 10.86 -11.68 -7.61
N ASN A 52 11.64 -12.43 -6.82
CA ASN A 52 11.83 -13.86 -7.01
C ASN A 52 11.25 -14.68 -5.86
N PRO A 53 9.95 -15.04 -5.91
CA PRO A 53 9.31 -15.78 -4.83
C PRO A 53 9.82 -17.23 -4.69
N ASN A 54 10.56 -17.75 -5.67
CA ASN A 54 11.17 -19.09 -5.58
C ASN A 54 12.41 -19.12 -4.65
N LYS A 55 12.88 -17.95 -4.21
CA LYS A 55 13.94 -17.82 -3.21
C LYS A 55 13.37 -17.13 -1.99
N GLN A 56 13.17 -17.91 -0.94
CA GLN A 56 12.59 -17.45 0.31
C GLN A 56 13.71 -16.98 1.24
N TYR A 57 13.58 -15.78 1.81
CA TYR A 57 14.59 -15.20 2.70
C TYR A 57 14.02 -14.99 4.10
N ALA A 58 14.78 -15.42 5.12
CA ALA A 58 14.43 -15.20 6.52
C ALA A 58 14.99 -13.88 7.07
N ILE A 59 16.06 -13.36 6.44
CA ILE A 59 16.72 -12.12 6.82
C ILE A 59 16.90 -11.27 5.58
N GLN A 60 16.55 -9.99 5.69
CA GLN A 60 16.89 -8.97 4.70
C GLN A 60 17.60 -7.80 5.37
N GLY A 61 18.75 -7.41 4.83
CA GLY A 61 19.56 -6.32 5.32
C GLY A 61 19.79 -5.27 4.24
N VAL A 62 19.48 -4.01 4.53
CA VAL A 62 19.62 -2.88 3.60
C VAL A 62 20.45 -1.76 4.23
N ASN A 63 20.78 -0.73 3.45
CA ASN A 63 21.45 0.48 3.95
C ASN A 63 20.54 1.32 4.87
N GLY A 64 20.76 2.63 4.95
CA GLY A 64 20.01 3.54 5.80
C GLY A 64 18.50 3.48 5.51
N PHE A 65 17.73 3.62 6.58
CA PHE A 65 16.28 3.69 6.52
C PHE A 65 15.79 4.81 5.58
N SER A 66 14.70 4.52 4.86
CA SER A 66 13.88 5.49 4.15
C SER A 66 12.43 5.10 4.30
N GLU A 67 11.55 6.08 4.55
CA GLU A 67 10.12 5.88 4.74
C GLU A 67 9.42 5.31 3.48
N PHE A 68 10.03 5.48 2.30
CA PHE A 68 9.52 4.98 1.02
C PHE A 68 9.94 3.54 0.71
N MET A 69 10.67 2.87 1.60
CA MET A 69 11.05 1.48 1.40
C MET A 69 9.84 0.56 1.57
N GLU A 70 9.76 -0.44 0.68
CA GLU A 70 8.76 -1.48 0.69
C GLU A 70 9.45 -2.84 0.61
N PHE A 71 9.08 -3.74 1.51
CA PHE A 71 9.67 -5.07 1.64
C PHE A 71 8.59 -6.13 1.41
N PRO A 72 8.49 -6.69 0.20
CA PRO A 72 7.52 -7.73 -0.10
C PRO A 72 7.76 -8.99 0.75
N ILE A 73 6.67 -9.55 1.26
CA ILE A 73 6.68 -10.82 1.97
C ILE A 73 5.74 -11.81 1.29
N GLY A 74 6.17 -13.07 1.20
CA GLY A 74 5.32 -14.18 0.84
C GLY A 74 4.68 -14.76 2.10
N LEU A 75 3.41 -15.13 1.99
CA LEU A 75 2.66 -15.85 3.02
C LEU A 75 2.05 -17.11 2.40
N VAL A 76 2.38 -18.27 2.95
CA VAL A 76 1.82 -19.56 2.55
C VAL A 76 0.88 -20.04 3.63
N ILE A 77 -0.32 -20.44 3.25
CA ILE A 77 -1.36 -20.95 4.14
C ILE A 77 -1.85 -22.29 3.60
N SER A 78 -1.86 -23.31 4.44
CA SER A 78 -2.24 -24.68 4.13
C SER A 78 -3.56 -25.10 4.78
N GLU A 79 -3.92 -24.48 5.91
CA GLU A 79 -5.17 -24.74 6.62
C GLU A 79 -5.98 -23.48 6.94
N ALA A 80 -7.25 -23.68 7.28
CA ALA A 80 -8.13 -22.59 7.67
C ALA A 80 -8.00 -22.31 9.17
N GLY A 81 -7.86 -21.05 9.53
CA GLY A 81 -7.78 -20.64 10.92
C GLY A 81 -7.41 -19.18 11.05
N THR A 82 -7.10 -18.77 12.29
CA THR A 82 -6.56 -17.44 12.54
C THR A 82 -5.06 -17.50 12.44
N HIS A 83 -4.51 -16.89 11.40
CA HIS A 83 -3.08 -16.60 11.31
C HIS A 83 -2.83 -15.18 11.82
N GLN A 84 -1.64 -14.93 12.36
CA GLN A 84 -1.29 -13.61 12.86
C GLN A 84 0.04 -13.15 12.29
N LEU A 85 0.11 -11.87 11.91
CA LEU A 85 1.35 -11.16 11.61
C LEU A 85 1.57 -10.10 12.69
N MET A 86 2.80 -9.97 13.18
CA MET A 86 3.09 -9.11 14.32
C MET A 86 4.51 -8.55 14.30
N LEU A 87 4.78 -7.63 15.22
CA LEU A 87 6.11 -7.07 15.45
C LEU A 87 6.67 -7.63 16.76
N ASP A 88 7.44 -8.72 16.67
CA ASP A 88 8.00 -9.40 17.84
C ASP A 88 8.98 -8.53 18.63
N ALA A 89 9.80 -7.76 17.92
CA ALA A 89 10.78 -6.88 18.56
C ALA A 89 11.27 -5.76 17.64
N VAL A 90 11.60 -4.65 18.29
CA VAL A 90 12.22 -3.47 17.68
C VAL A 90 13.51 -3.15 18.42
N GLU A 91 14.61 -2.99 17.67
CA GLU A 91 15.91 -2.61 18.23
C GLU A 91 16.44 -1.41 17.44
N ASN A 92 16.77 -0.31 18.12
CA ASN A 92 17.35 0.90 17.54
C ASN A 92 16.55 1.48 16.35
N PHE A 93 15.22 1.41 16.41
CA PHE A 93 14.32 1.91 15.37
C PHE A 93 13.10 2.57 16.01
N THR A 94 12.65 3.70 15.47
CA THR A 94 11.62 4.56 16.09
C THR A 94 10.38 4.75 15.22
N GLU A 95 10.44 4.42 13.93
CA GLU A 95 9.35 4.68 13.01
C GLU A 95 8.23 3.64 13.15
N THR A 96 7.04 4.01 12.69
CA THR A 96 5.89 3.10 12.66
C THR A 96 6.07 2.06 11.55
N VAL A 97 5.75 0.81 11.85
CA VAL A 97 5.84 -0.31 10.92
C VAL A 97 4.43 -0.72 10.52
N TYR A 98 4.18 -0.76 9.22
CA TYR A 98 2.88 -1.16 8.70
C TYR A 98 2.99 -2.45 7.89
N LEU A 99 1.94 -3.25 7.94
CA LEU A 99 1.66 -4.29 6.97
C LEU A 99 0.74 -3.71 5.90
N LYS A 100 1.18 -3.70 4.64
CA LYS A 100 0.38 -3.30 3.48
C LYS A 100 -0.23 -4.52 2.83
N ASP A 101 -1.54 -4.52 2.65
CA ASP A 101 -2.26 -5.45 1.77
C ASP A 101 -2.39 -4.78 0.39
N ASN A 102 -1.61 -5.24 -0.58
CA ASN A 102 -1.56 -4.75 -1.95
C ASN A 102 -2.85 -5.06 -2.73
N LEU A 103 -3.60 -6.11 -2.34
CA LEU A 103 -4.87 -6.45 -2.97
C LEU A 103 -5.97 -5.48 -2.53
N MET A 104 -6.03 -5.18 -1.23
CA MET A 104 -7.02 -4.28 -0.64
C MET A 104 -6.61 -2.81 -0.67
N ASN A 105 -5.33 -2.53 -0.94
CA ASN A 105 -4.71 -1.21 -0.86
C ASN A 105 -4.92 -0.55 0.51
N THR A 106 -4.75 -1.32 1.59
CA THR A 106 -4.88 -0.89 2.99
C THR A 106 -3.61 -1.19 3.75
N THR A 107 -3.32 -0.39 4.77
CA THR A 107 -2.24 -0.67 5.72
C THR A 107 -2.78 -0.89 7.12
N HIS A 108 -2.17 -1.82 7.84
CA HIS A 108 -2.38 -2.07 9.26
C HIS A 108 -1.13 -1.66 10.04
N ASP A 109 -1.29 -0.95 11.15
CA ASP A 109 -0.20 -0.52 12.03
C ASP A 109 0.22 -1.68 12.95
N LEU A 110 1.35 -2.32 12.62
CA LEU A 110 1.93 -3.41 13.41
C LEU A 110 2.64 -2.91 14.67
N THR A 111 2.97 -1.62 14.77
CA THR A 111 3.48 -1.02 15.99
C THR A 111 2.37 -0.88 17.04
N ALA A 112 1.13 -0.65 16.60
CA ALA A 112 -0.03 -0.51 17.48
C ALA A 112 -0.66 -1.84 17.88
N SER A 113 -0.75 -2.82 16.97
CA SER A 113 -1.41 -4.10 17.23
C SER A 113 -1.04 -5.20 16.23
N ASN A 114 -1.18 -6.47 16.63
CA ASN A 114 -1.08 -7.61 15.72
C ASN A 114 -2.14 -7.54 14.62
N PHE A 115 -1.82 -8.09 13.46
CA PHE A 115 -2.74 -8.24 12.34
C PHE A 115 -3.24 -9.68 12.27
N GLU A 116 -4.52 -9.88 12.58
CA GLU A 116 -5.18 -11.18 12.45
C GLU A 116 -5.72 -11.34 11.03
N ILE A 117 -5.48 -12.51 10.44
CA ILE A 117 -5.91 -12.82 9.10
C ILE A 117 -6.52 -14.21 9.01
N ASN A 118 -7.65 -14.29 8.31
CA ASN A 118 -8.31 -15.54 7.98
C ASN A 118 -8.49 -15.58 6.45
N LEU A 119 -7.63 -16.36 5.80
CA LEU A 119 -7.62 -16.56 4.36
C LEU A 119 -7.81 -18.03 4.02
N PRO A 120 -8.34 -18.34 2.82
CA PRO A 120 -8.26 -19.68 2.28
C PRO A 120 -6.81 -20.17 2.17
N ALA A 121 -6.65 -21.50 2.12
CA ALA A 121 -5.35 -22.08 1.77
C ALA A 121 -4.88 -21.60 0.38
N GLY A 122 -3.60 -21.26 0.29
CA GLY A 122 -2.95 -20.78 -0.92
C GLY A 122 -1.66 -20.00 -0.66
N ASP A 123 -1.01 -19.64 -1.76
CA ASP A 123 0.25 -18.89 -1.75
C ASP A 123 -0.02 -17.41 -2.06
N TYR A 124 0.22 -16.53 -1.10
CA TYR A 124 0.06 -15.09 -1.20
C TYR A 124 1.42 -14.42 -1.39
N LEU A 125 1.90 -14.40 -2.64
CA LEU A 125 3.28 -14.02 -2.98
C LEU A 125 3.45 -12.56 -3.43
N ASP A 126 2.35 -11.83 -3.64
CA ASP A 126 2.34 -10.44 -4.09
C ASP A 126 1.43 -9.55 -3.23
N ARG A 127 0.77 -10.14 -2.23
CA ARG A 127 -0.28 -9.47 -1.46
C ARG A 127 0.25 -8.63 -0.32
N PHE A 128 1.31 -9.05 0.35
CA PHE A 128 1.73 -8.40 1.59
C PHE A 128 3.12 -7.78 1.46
N SER A 129 3.26 -6.59 2.02
CA SER A 129 4.56 -5.90 2.13
C SER A 129 4.69 -5.24 3.50
N ILE A 130 5.91 -5.17 4.01
CA ILE A 130 6.25 -4.28 5.14
C ILE A 130 6.61 -2.90 4.59
N VAL A 131 5.96 -1.86 5.11
CA VAL A 131 6.15 -0.46 4.71
C VAL A 131 6.21 0.46 5.93
N PHE A 132 6.67 1.69 5.73
CA PHE A 132 6.89 2.66 6.81
C PHE A 132 6.09 3.95 6.65
N GLN A 133 5.29 3.99 5.59
CA GLN A 133 4.21 4.96 5.44
C GLN A 133 2.91 4.16 5.30
N PRO A 134 1.81 4.64 5.91
CA PRO A 134 0.52 4.08 5.59
C PRO A 134 0.31 4.20 4.08
N ALA A 135 -0.38 3.24 3.48
CA ALA A 135 -0.90 3.46 2.14
C ALA A 135 -1.65 4.80 2.21
N GLU A 136 -1.50 5.67 1.21
CA GLU A 136 -2.39 6.81 1.08
C GLU A 136 -3.79 6.22 0.91
N THR A 137 -4.47 5.97 2.03
CA THR A 137 -5.88 5.67 2.05
C THR A 137 -6.50 6.95 1.55
N LEU A 138 -6.87 6.91 0.27
CA LEU A 138 -7.87 7.79 -0.31
C LEU A 138 -9.23 7.46 0.31
N THR A 139 -9.30 7.44 1.63
CA THR A 139 -10.46 7.22 2.49
C THR A 139 -10.03 7.40 3.95
N THR A 140 -9.97 8.64 4.44
CA THR A 140 -10.80 8.84 5.64
C THR A 140 -12.22 8.72 5.09
N SER A 141 -13.01 7.75 5.56
CA SER A 141 -14.38 7.55 5.10
C SER A 141 -15.21 8.80 5.40
N ASN A 142 -15.16 9.77 4.49
CA ASN A 142 -16.15 10.81 4.40
C ASN A 142 -17.26 10.22 3.53
N PRO A 143 -18.42 9.82 4.10
CA PRO A 143 -19.49 9.19 3.34
C PRO A 143 -19.97 10.04 2.17
N GLU A 144 -19.78 11.36 2.23
CA GLU A 144 -20.14 12.29 1.17
C GLU A 144 -19.11 12.26 0.01
N LEU A 145 -17.84 12.04 0.33
CA LEU A 145 -16.78 11.85 -0.66
C LEU A 145 -17.00 10.52 -1.41
N GLU A 146 -17.44 9.47 -0.72
CA GLU A 146 -17.83 8.21 -1.34
C GLU A 146 -18.99 8.35 -2.34
N GLN A 147 -19.96 9.21 -2.04
CA GLN A 147 -21.08 9.53 -2.94
C GLN A 147 -20.67 10.38 -4.15
N THR A 148 -19.41 10.83 -4.23
CA THR A 148 -18.94 11.64 -5.35
C THR A 148 -18.66 10.77 -6.58
N LEU A 149 -19.28 11.11 -7.70
CA LEU A 149 -19.12 10.45 -8.99
C LEU A 149 -18.13 11.21 -9.87
N VAL A 150 -17.15 10.51 -10.44
CA VAL A 150 -16.13 11.09 -11.31
C VAL A 150 -16.06 10.30 -12.61
N TYR A 151 -16.17 10.98 -13.76
CA TYR A 151 -16.10 10.35 -15.08
C TYR A 151 -15.74 11.35 -16.17
N TYR A 152 -15.26 10.84 -17.31
CA TYR A 152 -15.13 11.63 -18.54
C TYR A 152 -16.45 11.58 -19.32
N ASN A 153 -16.96 12.72 -19.77
CA ASN A 153 -18.28 12.78 -20.42
C ASN A 153 -18.27 12.54 -21.94
N GLY A 154 -17.11 12.35 -22.57
CA GLY A 154 -17.01 12.24 -24.03
C GLY A 154 -16.99 13.59 -24.77
N GLU A 155 -17.20 14.71 -24.09
CA GLU A 155 -17.24 16.05 -24.66
C GLU A 155 -16.10 16.92 -24.12
N ASN A 156 -14.90 16.35 -23.99
CA ASN A 156 -13.71 17.04 -23.47
C ASN A 156 -13.87 17.62 -22.05
N HIS A 157 -14.68 17.01 -21.18
CA HIS A 157 -14.74 17.38 -19.78
C HIS A 157 -14.62 16.17 -18.85
N ILE A 158 -13.90 16.37 -17.74
CA ILE A 158 -14.04 15.55 -16.55
C ILE A 158 -15.20 16.12 -15.75
N VAL A 159 -16.12 15.26 -15.35
CA VAL A 159 -17.29 15.61 -14.54
C VAL A 159 -17.05 15.10 -13.12
N VAL A 160 -17.19 15.97 -12.14
CA VAL A 160 -17.22 15.62 -10.71
C VAL A 160 -18.58 16.01 -10.15
N SER A 161 -19.39 15.01 -9.78
CA SER A 161 -20.71 15.22 -9.17
C SER A 161 -20.66 14.85 -7.69
N LYS A 162 -20.89 15.81 -6.80
CA LYS A 162 -20.72 15.68 -5.36
C LYS A 162 -21.96 16.10 -4.56
N PRO A 163 -22.15 15.60 -3.32
CA PRO A 163 -23.11 16.18 -2.38
C PRO A 163 -22.86 17.67 -2.13
N SER A 164 -23.92 18.43 -1.86
CA SER A 164 -23.83 19.87 -1.59
C SER A 164 -23.06 20.21 -0.31
N SER A 165 -23.09 19.31 0.67
CA SER A 165 -22.39 19.42 1.95
C SER A 165 -20.90 19.14 1.86
N LEU A 166 -20.44 18.46 0.81
CA LEU A 166 -19.04 18.16 0.63
C LEU A 166 -18.26 19.39 0.15
N GLU A 167 -17.35 19.90 0.98
CA GLU A 167 -16.40 20.94 0.59
C GLU A 167 -15.17 20.31 -0.07
N VAL A 168 -14.94 20.62 -1.34
CA VAL A 168 -13.72 20.18 -2.07
C VAL A 168 -12.72 21.33 -2.09
N ASP A 169 -11.47 21.03 -1.72
CA ASP A 169 -10.36 21.99 -1.71
C ASP A 169 -9.60 21.99 -3.04
N SER A 170 -9.34 20.81 -3.60
CA SER A 170 -8.75 20.70 -4.94
C SER A 170 -9.15 19.41 -5.67
N ILE A 171 -9.01 19.44 -6.99
CA ILE A 171 -9.13 18.28 -7.87
C ILE A 171 -7.87 18.23 -8.73
N ASP A 172 -7.08 17.18 -8.58
CA ASP A 172 -5.85 16.93 -9.30
C ASP A 172 -6.03 15.80 -10.32
N VAL A 173 -5.36 15.87 -11.46
CA VAL A 173 -5.40 14.82 -12.48
C VAL A 173 -3.98 14.39 -12.82
N TYR A 174 -3.76 13.08 -12.85
CA TYR A 174 -2.48 12.47 -13.19
C TYR A 174 -2.64 11.50 -14.35
N ASN A 175 -1.60 11.31 -15.15
CA ASN A 175 -1.53 10.19 -16.09
C ASN A 175 -1.03 8.92 -15.39
N MET A 176 -1.05 7.79 -16.10
CA MET A 176 -0.61 6.49 -15.56
C MET A 176 0.89 6.41 -15.23
N LEU A 177 1.71 7.36 -15.70
CA LEU A 177 3.12 7.48 -15.32
C LEU A 177 3.30 8.31 -14.03
N GLY A 178 2.22 8.73 -13.39
CA GLY A 178 2.24 9.57 -12.19
C GLY A 178 2.54 11.04 -12.46
N GLN A 179 2.60 11.48 -13.73
CA GLN A 179 2.81 12.88 -14.06
C GLN A 179 1.54 13.68 -13.76
N HIS A 180 1.68 14.79 -13.03
CA HIS A 180 0.60 15.73 -12.76
C HIS A 180 0.24 16.49 -14.04
N ILE A 181 -1.03 16.43 -14.43
CA ILE A 181 -1.55 16.99 -15.68
C ILE A 181 -2.23 18.33 -15.45
N LEU A 182 -3.07 18.42 -14.42
CA LEU A 182 -3.73 19.67 -14.03
C LEU A 182 -4.18 19.62 -12.57
N SER A 183 -4.42 20.80 -12.01
CA SER A 183 -5.04 21.00 -10.70
C SER A 183 -6.11 22.09 -10.81
N VAL A 184 -7.24 21.88 -10.15
CA VAL A 184 -8.31 22.87 -10.00
C VAL A 184 -8.56 23.09 -8.51
N SER A 185 -8.54 24.33 -8.05
CA SER A 185 -8.82 24.70 -6.65
C SER A 185 -9.84 25.83 -6.49
N GLU A 186 -10.26 26.45 -7.61
CA GLU A 186 -11.20 27.57 -7.62
C GLU A 186 -12.63 27.12 -7.93
N ASN A 187 -13.62 27.82 -7.37
CA ASN A 187 -15.05 27.64 -7.65
C ASN A 187 -15.64 26.24 -7.34
N LEU A 188 -15.02 25.47 -6.43
CA LEU A 188 -15.44 24.09 -6.12
C LEU A 188 -16.46 23.95 -4.99
N LYS A 189 -16.59 24.96 -4.12
CA LYS A 189 -17.34 24.83 -2.84
C LYS A 189 -18.85 24.84 -3.00
N ASN A 190 -19.38 25.66 -3.93
CA ASN A 190 -20.83 25.93 -4.04
C ASN A 190 -21.50 25.27 -5.26
N GLN A 191 -20.93 24.19 -5.79
CA GLN A 191 -21.46 23.48 -6.95
C GLN A 191 -21.59 21.99 -6.66
N ASN A 192 -22.72 21.39 -7.03
CA ASN A 192 -22.92 19.94 -6.92
C ASN A 192 -22.36 19.19 -8.15
N LYS A 193 -22.07 19.92 -9.23
CA LYS A 193 -21.50 19.39 -10.45
C LYS A 193 -20.42 20.34 -10.95
N ILE A 194 -19.20 19.84 -11.05
CA ILE A 194 -18.04 20.57 -11.54
C ILE A 194 -17.65 19.99 -12.90
N LEU A 195 -17.42 20.88 -13.87
CA LEU A 195 -16.96 20.53 -15.21
C LEU A 195 -15.53 21.04 -15.38
N ILE A 196 -14.59 20.14 -15.57
CA ILE A 196 -13.17 20.45 -15.76
C ILE A 196 -12.84 20.22 -17.24
N PRO A 197 -12.54 21.26 -18.02
CA PRO A 197 -12.09 21.11 -19.40
C PRO A 197 -10.84 20.20 -19.47
N PHE A 198 -10.89 19.19 -20.33
CA PHE A 198 -9.87 18.15 -20.41
C PHE A 198 -9.66 17.68 -21.84
N THR A 199 -8.66 18.26 -22.50
CA THR A 199 -8.33 18.06 -23.92
C THR A 199 -7.08 17.19 -24.15
N ASN A 200 -6.56 16.54 -23.11
CA ASN A 200 -5.43 15.62 -23.20
C ASN A 200 -5.73 14.39 -24.07
N SER A 201 -4.71 13.63 -24.43
CA SER A 201 -4.80 12.42 -25.27
C SER A 201 -5.77 11.37 -24.72
N GLN A 202 -6.21 10.45 -25.58
CA GLN A 202 -6.93 9.26 -25.13
C GLN A 202 -6.04 8.42 -24.20
N GLY A 203 -6.63 7.82 -23.18
CA GLY A 203 -5.89 7.06 -22.17
C GLY A 203 -6.57 7.02 -20.81
N VAL A 204 -5.91 6.36 -19.86
CA VAL A 204 -6.36 6.29 -18.47
C VAL A 204 -5.73 7.41 -17.67
N TYR A 205 -6.55 8.05 -16.82
CA TYR A 205 -6.14 9.12 -15.93
C TYR A 205 -6.63 8.85 -14.51
N LEU A 206 -5.87 9.30 -13.52
CA LEU A 206 -6.23 9.27 -12.12
C LEU A 206 -6.70 10.66 -11.71
N VAL A 207 -7.97 10.79 -11.29
CA VAL A 207 -8.52 12.02 -10.74
C VAL A 207 -8.54 11.90 -9.23
N VAL A 208 -7.89 12.84 -8.54
CA VAL A 208 -7.78 12.89 -7.07
C VAL A 208 -8.55 14.10 -6.57
N ILE A 209 -9.58 13.87 -5.76
CA ILE A 209 -10.36 14.90 -5.08
C ILE A 209 -9.83 15.05 -3.67
N ASN A 210 -9.42 16.25 -3.29
CA ASN A 210 -8.95 16.59 -1.95
C ASN A 210 -10.01 17.43 -1.22
N SER A 211 -10.33 17.08 0.02
CA SER A 211 -11.34 17.73 0.87
C SER A 211 -10.87 17.73 2.32
N LYS A 212 -10.49 18.88 2.89
CA LYS A 212 -9.98 19.12 4.25
C LYS A 212 -8.96 18.10 4.78
N SER A 213 -9.43 16.93 5.16
CA SER A 213 -8.66 15.83 5.77
C SER A 213 -8.85 14.48 5.05
N SER A 214 -9.52 14.50 3.90
CA SER A 214 -9.97 13.35 3.13
C SER A 214 -9.54 13.50 1.68
N LYS A 215 -9.19 12.40 1.04
CA LYS A 215 -8.95 12.35 -0.40
C LYS A 215 -9.74 11.19 -1.00
N LYS A 216 -10.15 11.30 -2.26
CA LYS A 216 -10.72 10.19 -3.05
C LYS A 216 -10.09 10.16 -4.44
N SER A 217 -9.69 8.97 -4.90
CA SER A 217 -9.15 8.79 -6.25
C SER A 217 -10.15 8.06 -7.11
N THR A 218 -10.20 8.40 -8.39
CA THR A 218 -11.00 7.68 -9.36
C THR A 218 -10.23 7.58 -10.67
N LYS A 219 -10.09 6.35 -11.18
CA LYS A 219 -9.55 6.12 -12.53
C LYS A 219 -10.65 6.42 -13.54
N ILE A 220 -10.33 7.21 -14.56
CA ILE A 220 -11.23 7.49 -15.69
C ILE A 220 -10.55 7.09 -16.99
N LEU A 221 -11.35 6.65 -17.97
CA LEU A 221 -10.92 6.40 -19.33
C LEU A 221 -11.38 7.55 -20.23
N LYS A 222 -10.42 8.21 -20.89
CA LYS A 222 -10.70 9.12 -21.99
C LYS A 222 -10.63 8.35 -23.31
N TYR A 223 -11.72 8.35 -24.06
CA TYR A 223 -11.88 7.75 -25.38
C TYR A 223 -12.28 8.81 -26.41
#